data_AF-V5II71-F1
#
_entry.id   AF-V5II71-F1
#
_cell.length_a   1.000
_cell.length_b   1.000
_cell.length_c   1.000
_cell.angle_alpha   90.00
_cell.angle_beta   90.00
_cell.angle_gamma   90.00
#
_symmetry.space_group_name_H-M   'P 1'
#
loop_
_entity.id
_entity.type
_entity.pdbx_description
1 polymer ?
#
loop_
_entity_poly.entity_id
_entity_poly.type
_entity_poly.pdbx_seq_one_letter_code
_entity_poly.pdbx_strand_id
1 'polypeptide(L)'
;NISNMLLVLFAAVLIPPAFQVEGESYRRNTGGASCYATFFGAADIWCRLEGRNGFQRYYSGCDVRCKDGTTLELPGTVCPPCKTDNENAINKWKEALEKRKEDLLKAWCHCPRCY
;
A
#
# COMPACT_ATOMS: atom_id res chain seq x y z
N ASN A 1 48.82 4.72 28.97
CA ASN A 1 47.87 5.51 28.17
C ASN A 1 46.89 4.52 27.56
N ILE A 2 45.67 4.45 28.11
CA ILE A 2 44.62 3.51 27.74
C ILE A 2 43.90 4.03 26.48
N SER A 3 43.40 3.08 25.68
CA SER A 3 42.44 3.22 24.59
C SER A 3 42.97 3.68 23.24
N ASN A 4 42.91 2.76 22.26
CA ASN A 4 41.69 2.71 21.46
C ASN A 4 41.55 1.30 20.85
N MET A 5 40.80 0.45 21.56
CA MET A 5 40.29 -0.80 21.03
C MET A 5 39.43 -0.43 19.83
N LEU A 6 39.85 -0.82 18.62
CA LEU A 6 39.08 -0.66 17.38
C LEU A 6 37.75 -1.40 17.56
N LEU A 7 36.76 -0.66 18.03
CA LEU A 7 35.39 -1.11 18.20
C LEU A 7 34.81 -1.33 16.81
N VAL A 8 34.90 -2.59 16.43
CA VAL A 8 34.00 -3.34 15.57
C VAL A 8 32.57 -2.80 15.75
N LEU A 9 32.11 -1.97 14.82
CA LEU A 9 30.70 -1.67 14.66
C LEU A 9 30.26 -2.28 13.33
N PHE A 10 29.97 -3.58 13.39
CA PHE A 10 29.02 -4.20 12.46
C PHE A 10 27.70 -3.48 12.67
N ALA A 11 27.39 -2.51 11.81
CA ALA A 11 26.05 -1.99 11.65
C ALA A 11 25.20 -3.07 10.98
N ALA A 12 24.80 -4.08 11.75
CA ALA A 12 23.64 -4.89 11.44
C ALA A 12 22.44 -3.94 11.52
N VAL A 13 22.13 -3.31 10.40
CA VAL A 13 20.86 -2.60 10.19
C VAL A 13 19.77 -3.65 10.16
N LEU A 14 19.41 -4.13 11.36
CA LEU A 14 18.14 -4.75 11.65
C LEU A 14 17.09 -3.63 11.61
N ILE A 15 16.75 -3.20 10.40
CA ILE A 15 15.42 -2.65 10.15
C ILE A 15 14.59 -3.91 9.86
N PRO A 16 13.87 -4.49 10.84
CA PRO A 16 12.79 -5.39 10.48
C PRO A 16 11.93 -4.60 9.48
N PRO A 17 11.62 -5.13 8.28
CA PRO A 17 10.70 -4.44 7.41
C PRO A 17 9.42 -4.31 8.24
N ALA A 18 9.05 -3.07 8.55
CA ALA A 18 7.77 -2.70 9.13
C ALA A 18 6.67 -2.94 8.08
N PHE A 19 6.59 -4.19 7.62
CA PHE A 19 5.43 -4.82 7.03
C PHE A 19 4.65 -5.57 8.12
N GLN A 20 4.87 -5.22 9.39
CA GLN A 20 4.00 -5.67 10.46
C GLN A 20 2.82 -4.72 10.55
N VAL A 21 1.75 -5.12 9.86
CA VAL A 21 0.37 -5.11 10.39
C VAL A 21 -0.21 -3.75 10.83
N GLU A 22 0.06 -2.65 10.13
CA GLU A 22 -0.86 -1.49 10.13
C GLU A 22 -1.92 -1.57 9.01
N GLY A 23 -2.10 -2.75 8.42
CA GLY A 23 -3.03 -3.00 7.31
C GLY A 23 -4.26 -3.84 7.67
N GLU A 24 -4.47 -4.16 8.95
CA GLU A 24 -5.54 -5.09 9.37
C GLU A 24 -6.85 -4.41 9.79
N SER A 25 -7.01 -3.10 9.59
CA SER A 25 -8.28 -2.43 9.93
C SER A 25 -9.32 -2.37 8.81
N TYR A 26 -9.01 -2.81 7.58
CA TYR A 26 -9.97 -2.72 6.45
C TYR A 26 -10.51 -4.06 5.94
N ARG A 27 -10.18 -5.19 6.57
CA ARG A 27 -10.77 -6.50 6.28
C ARG A 27 -12.08 -6.74 7.06
N ARG A 28 -13.01 -5.78 7.05
CA ARG A 28 -14.39 -6.07 7.45
C ARG A 28 -15.22 -6.36 6.21
N ASN A 29 -15.46 -7.65 6.01
CA ASN A 29 -16.53 -8.19 5.20
C ASN A 29 -17.86 -7.55 5.62
N THR A 30 -18.40 -6.64 4.81
CA THR A 30 -19.81 -6.25 4.85
C THR A 30 -20.26 -5.95 3.43
N GLY A 31 -21.20 -6.73 2.90
CA GLY A 31 -21.98 -6.34 1.74
C GLY A 31 -22.53 -4.93 1.94
N GLY A 32 -22.34 -4.07 0.94
CA GLY A 32 -22.75 -2.66 0.98
C GLY A 32 -21.70 -1.69 1.55
N ALA A 33 -20.41 -1.91 1.32
CA ALA A 33 -19.42 -0.83 1.50
C ALA A 33 -19.73 0.28 0.49
N SER A 34 -19.95 1.51 0.94
CA SER A 34 -20.10 2.65 0.02
C SER A 34 -18.95 2.63 -0.98
N CYS A 35 -19.20 2.88 -2.26
CA CYS A 35 -18.17 2.83 -3.30
C CYS A 35 -16.85 3.52 -2.88
N TYR A 36 -16.96 4.63 -2.13
CA TYR A 36 -15.83 5.36 -1.57
C TYR A 36 -15.01 4.56 -0.55
N ALA A 37 -15.62 3.72 0.29
CA ALA A 37 -14.90 2.83 1.19
C ALA A 37 -14.02 1.84 0.41
N THR A 38 -14.55 1.24 -0.66
CA THR A 38 -13.75 0.38 -1.54
C THR A 38 -12.63 1.16 -2.22
N PHE A 39 -12.96 2.33 -2.76
CA PHE A 39 -12.00 3.22 -3.41
C PHE A 39 -10.86 3.65 -2.47
N PHE A 40 -11.15 4.06 -1.23
CA PHE A 40 -10.10 4.46 -0.27
C PHE A 40 -9.18 3.31 0.09
N GLY A 41 -9.72 2.10 0.25
CA GLY A 41 -8.90 0.90 0.45
C GLY A 41 -7.99 0.62 -0.75
N ALA A 42 -8.52 0.73 -1.97
CA ALA A 42 -7.75 0.55 -3.19
C ALA A 42 -6.67 1.65 -3.36
N ALA A 43 -7.01 2.91 -3.10
CA ALA A 43 -6.08 4.04 -3.17
C ALA A 43 -4.94 3.91 -2.15
N ASP A 44 -5.19 3.36 -0.96
CA ASP A 44 -4.13 3.09 0.02
C ASP A 44 -3.13 2.06 -0.50
N ILE A 45 -3.63 0.94 -1.05
CA ILE A 45 -2.78 -0.08 -1.66
C ILE A 45 -2.01 0.50 -2.85
N TRP A 46 -2.67 1.30 -3.70
CA TRP A 46 -2.03 1.95 -4.85
C TRP A 46 -0.86 2.84 -4.43
N CYS A 47 -1.07 3.77 -3.48
CA CYS A 47 0.01 4.61 -2.96
C CYS A 47 1.18 3.77 -2.45
N ARG A 48 0.92 2.68 -1.71
CA ARG A 48 2.00 1.80 -1.19
C ARG A 48 2.73 1.05 -2.28
N LEU A 49 2.02 0.53 -3.29
CA LEU A 49 2.62 -0.17 -4.43
C LEU A 49 3.49 0.76 -5.29
N GLU A 50 3.15 2.04 -5.35
CA GLU A 50 3.95 3.09 -5.97
C GLU A 50 5.08 3.61 -5.05
N GLY A 51 5.38 2.89 -3.96
CA GLY A 51 6.50 3.18 -3.07
C GLY A 51 6.26 4.33 -2.08
N ARG A 52 5.00 4.69 -1.81
CA ARG A 52 4.63 5.83 -0.95
C ARG A 52 4.03 5.38 0.38
N ASN A 53 3.78 6.34 1.28
CA ASN A 53 3.31 6.10 2.65
C ASN A 53 1.79 5.81 2.77
N GLY A 54 1.13 5.31 1.72
CA GLY A 54 -0.31 5.04 1.71
C GLY A 54 -1.17 6.28 1.40
N PHE A 55 -2.48 6.11 1.47
CA PHE A 55 -3.46 7.12 1.08
C PHE A 55 -3.63 8.19 2.14
N GLN A 56 -3.74 9.45 1.70
CA GLN A 56 -4.04 10.60 2.56
C GLN A 56 -5.46 11.13 2.31
N ARG A 57 -5.76 11.53 1.07
CA ARG A 57 -7.06 12.13 0.73
C ARG A 57 -7.31 12.16 -0.77
N TYR A 58 -8.59 12.27 -1.11
CA TYR A 58 -9.12 12.53 -2.46
C TYR A 58 -10.13 13.67 -2.36
N TYR A 59 -10.08 14.63 -3.29
CA TYR A 59 -11.01 15.76 -3.32
C TYR A 59 -12.02 15.65 -4.46
N SER A 60 -11.51 15.59 -5.69
CA SER A 60 -12.29 15.49 -6.92
C SER A 60 -11.34 15.20 -8.09
N GLY A 61 -11.89 14.78 -9.22
CA GLY A 61 -11.12 14.53 -10.45
C GLY A 61 -10.47 13.15 -10.49
N CYS A 62 -9.24 13.08 -10.99
CA CYS A 62 -8.50 11.83 -11.18
C CYS A 62 -7.30 11.70 -10.25
N ASP A 63 -7.17 12.53 -9.21
CA ASP A 63 -5.93 12.63 -8.45
C ASP A 63 -6.11 12.18 -7.00
N VAL A 64 -5.26 11.27 -6.54
CA VAL A 64 -5.17 10.88 -5.12
C VAL A 64 -3.90 11.42 -4.50
N ARG A 65 -4.01 11.97 -3.30
CA ARG A 65 -2.86 12.40 -2.50
C ARG A 65 -2.45 11.29 -1.54
N CYS A 66 -1.17 10.94 -1.57
CA CYS A 66 -0.56 9.98 -0.65
C CYS A 66 0.03 10.72 0.57
N LYS A 67 0.31 9.99 1.66
CA LYS A 67 0.75 10.58 2.95
C LYS A 67 2.11 11.28 2.89
N ASP A 68 2.95 10.92 1.93
CA ASP A 68 4.22 11.60 1.62
C ASP A 68 4.00 12.98 0.94
N GLY A 69 2.75 13.35 0.66
CA GLY A 69 2.38 14.59 0.00
C GLY A 69 2.37 14.49 -1.53
N THR A 70 2.78 13.35 -2.10
CA THR A 70 2.77 13.17 -3.55
C THR A 70 1.35 12.91 -4.06
N THR A 71 1.10 13.36 -5.29
CA THR A 71 -0.14 13.10 -6.01
C THR A 71 0.09 12.00 -7.04
N LEU A 72 -0.84 11.04 -7.11
CA LEU A 72 -0.89 10.02 -8.14
C LEU A 72 -2.17 10.17 -8.96
N GLU A 73 -2.05 10.01 -10.27
CA GLU A 73 -3.19 9.93 -11.17
C GLU A 73 -3.86 8.55 -11.04
N LEU A 74 -5.18 8.55 -11.05
CA LEU A 74 -6.01 7.36 -11.05
C LEU A 74 -6.06 6.77 -12.47
N PRO A 75 -6.14 5.44 -12.59
CA PRO A 75 -6.42 4.81 -13.87
C PRO A 75 -7.72 5.36 -14.49
N GLY A 76 -7.72 5.58 -15.81
CA GLY A 76 -8.89 6.11 -16.52
C GLY A 76 -10.15 5.24 -16.39
N THR A 77 -10.02 3.95 -16.10
CA THR A 77 -11.14 3.04 -15.83
C THR A 77 -11.82 3.29 -14.49
N VAL A 78 -11.11 3.92 -13.55
CA VAL A 78 -11.60 4.26 -12.20
C VAL A 78 -11.97 5.73 -12.10
N CYS A 79 -11.33 6.61 -12.89
CA CYS A 79 -11.61 8.03 -12.85
C CYS A 79 -12.90 8.44 -13.61
N PRO A 80 -13.74 9.34 -13.05
CA PRO A 80 -13.73 9.79 -11.65
C PRO A 80 -14.33 8.70 -10.75
N PRO A 81 -13.74 8.43 -9.57
CA PRO A 81 -14.19 7.37 -8.68
C PRO A 81 -15.62 7.62 -8.21
N CYS A 82 -16.41 6.56 -8.08
CA CYS A 82 -17.78 6.58 -7.59
C CYS A 82 -18.73 7.49 -8.34
N LYS A 83 -18.45 7.75 -9.64
CA LYS A 83 -19.43 8.28 -10.58
C LYS A 83 -20.18 7.12 -11.24
N THR A 84 -21.44 7.37 -11.62
CA THR A 84 -22.42 6.47 -12.26
C THR A 84 -21.84 5.14 -12.77
N ASP A 85 -22.27 4.02 -12.17
CA ASP A 85 -21.94 2.63 -12.54
C ASP A 85 -20.45 2.23 -12.51
N ASN A 86 -19.54 3.03 -11.93
CA ASN A 86 -18.13 2.67 -11.87
C ASN A 86 -17.73 1.76 -10.69
N GLU A 87 -18.68 1.37 -9.83
CA GLU A 87 -18.41 0.56 -8.65
C GLU A 87 -17.74 -0.78 -9.01
N ASN A 88 -18.18 -1.41 -10.11
CA ASN A 88 -17.56 -2.62 -10.62
C ASN A 88 -16.10 -2.39 -11.07
N ALA A 89 -15.81 -1.23 -11.67
CA ALA A 89 -14.45 -0.89 -12.07
C ALA A 89 -13.54 -0.68 -10.85
N ILE A 90 -14.07 -0.06 -9.78
CA ILE A 90 -13.35 0.11 -8.51
C ILE A 90 -13.11 -1.23 -7.81
N ASN A 91 -14.11 -2.11 -7.78
CA ASN A 91 -13.97 -3.45 -7.21
C ASN A 91 -12.87 -4.23 -7.94
N LYS A 92 -12.92 -4.28 -9.28
CA LYS A 92 -11.90 -4.94 -10.11
C LYS A 92 -10.52 -4.32 -9.94
N TRP A 93 -10.44 -3.00 -9.82
CA TRP A 93 -9.18 -2.33 -9.57
C TRP A 93 -8.59 -2.73 -8.22
N LYS A 94 -9.41 -2.73 -7.15
CA LYS A 94 -8.98 -3.18 -5.82
C LYS A 94 -8.47 -4.62 -5.85
N GLU A 95 -9.21 -5.53 -6.47
CA GLU A 95 -8.81 -6.95 -6.61
C GLU A 95 -7.47 -7.08 -7.35
N ALA A 96 -7.28 -6.33 -8.44
CA ALA A 96 -6.03 -6.33 -9.19
C ALA A 96 -4.84 -5.82 -8.34
N LEU A 97 -5.05 -4.78 -7.52
CA LEU A 97 -4.03 -4.27 -6.62
C LEU A 97 -3.70 -5.25 -5.49
N GLU A 98 -4.71 -5.90 -4.89
CA GLU A 98 -4.50 -6.93 -3.87
C GLU A 98 -3.72 -8.12 -4.45
N LYS A 99 -4.07 -8.57 -5.66
CA LYS A 99 -3.32 -9.62 -6.36
C LYS A 99 -1.88 -9.21 -6.63
N ARG A 100 -1.64 -8.00 -7.16
CA ARG A 100 -0.28 -7.48 -7.40
C ARG A 100 0.54 -7.45 -6.11
N LYS A 101 -0.07 -7.03 -4.99
CA LYS A 101 0.57 -7.06 -3.67
C LYS A 101 0.94 -8.49 -3.26
N GLU A 102 0.03 -9.45 -3.39
CA GLU A 102 0.31 -10.85 -3.06
C GLU A 102 1.42 -11.46 -3.93
N ASP A 103 1.42 -11.17 -5.23
CA ASP A 103 2.44 -11.65 -6.16
C ASP A 103 3.83 -11.08 -5.82
N LEU A 104 3.90 -9.79 -5.44
CA LEU A 104 5.13 -9.18 -4.95
C LEU A 104 5.61 -9.78 -3.63
N LEU A 105 4.70 -10.02 -2.68
CA LEU A 105 5.04 -10.69 -1.42
C LEU A 105 5.56 -12.12 -1.68
N LYS A 106 4.94 -12.87 -2.60
CA LYS A 106 5.44 -14.19 -2.99
C LYS A 106 6.81 -14.12 -3.66
N ALA A 107 7.04 -13.15 -4.53
CA ALA A 107 8.31 -13.01 -5.25
C ALA A 107 9.46 -12.55 -4.34
N TRP A 108 9.19 -11.64 -3.40
CA TRP A 108 10.23 -10.97 -2.61
C TRP A 108 10.37 -11.52 -1.18
N CYS A 109 9.28 -12.00 -0.59
CA CYS A 109 9.30 -12.60 0.75
C CYS A 109 9.41 -14.13 0.71
N HIS A 110 9.71 -14.73 -0.45
CA HIS A 110 10.14 -16.12 -0.49
C HIS A 110 11.47 -16.24 0.26
N CYS A 111 11.42 -16.74 1.50
CA CYS A 111 12.60 -17.11 2.27
C CYS A 111 12.87 -18.61 2.04
N PRO A 112 13.73 -19.00 1.07
CA PRO A 112 14.00 -20.41 0.79
C PRO A 112 14.72 -21.14 1.94
N ARG A 113 15.31 -20.41 2.90
CA ARG A 113 15.95 -20.97 4.10
C ARG A 113 15.86 -19.99 5.28
N CYS A 114 14.69 -19.91 5.87
CA CYS A 114 14.56 -19.40 7.23
C CYS A 114 14.66 -20.63 8.15
N TYR A 115 15.87 -20.99 8.57
CA TYR A 115 16.17 -22.01 9.58
C TYR A 115 16.98 -21.37 10.69
#